data_AF-A0A941WGC2-F1
#
_entry.id   AF-A0A941WGC2-F1
#
_cell.length_a   1.000
_cell.length_b   1.000
_cell.length_c   1.000
_cell.angle_alpha   90.00
_cell.angle_beta   90.00
_cell.angle_gamma   90.00
#
_symmetry.space_group_name_H-M   'P 1'
#
loop_
_entity.id
_entity.type
_entity.pdbx_description
1 polymer ?
#
loop_
_entity_poly.entity_id
_entity_poly.type
_entity_poly.pdbx_seq_one_letter_code
_entity_poly.pdbx_strand_id
1 'polypeptide(L)'
;MKNYLLHIIMFTFVVACLSGLTGKIAAEGIRIVPQSVTVKNDSLHLWLEMDLNSVHVNSLAAVIFTPELAGKKGSSQKITLPSVVITGGKRFRFERRERALATSAENREIPYLILLDNNRTGSKNVRYRISIPYTSWMQQASLLLRQEIKDCCDLQLLGVDTLKRNLSVSTVQLAKNNPIPAFDAESHKDKPVQRDNHVPRQAREQISLNTADVNTYASMVSFLTPDPKQENKHRSKSTTLYIDYPLGKDEVYPDFKNNREEIGKIDASLLPVLAEGYSELERIEVKGYASPDGNYGDNEKLAANRSRLFAWYVQKAYGIPARLFDVSSVAEDWNGLEDLLLSTRPSYYTAALDIIRRFGIFSGREKQLMNLQGGIPYKDMLKRLFPLLRRIEFVVEYRIRALNAGEASEMIYTHPDLLSLEEMYSVARYYRPGTEQYREVYEVAAFHFPDDVITNVNAASAVMLTGDLKSAWGYLRKVEADPRAWNNLGVLMLMEGNPEGATVWFRKAVGVEPRKARRNLQFAEGLTE
;
A
#
# COMPACT_ATOMS: atom_id res chain seq x y z
N MET A 1 36.80 -2.71 60.71
CA MET A 1 36.46 -1.59 59.81
C MET A 1 37.51 -1.40 58.71
N LYS A 2 37.66 -2.35 57.78
CA LYS A 2 38.55 -2.19 56.60
C LYS A 2 38.06 -2.83 55.29
N ASN A 3 36.90 -3.51 55.30
CA ASN A 3 36.33 -4.15 54.10
C ASN A 3 35.10 -3.43 53.52
N TYR A 4 34.66 -2.30 54.10
CA TYR A 4 33.55 -1.49 53.57
C TYR A 4 33.99 -0.27 52.74
N LEU A 5 35.30 0.03 52.68
CA LEU A 5 35.82 1.18 51.93
C LEU A 5 36.15 0.85 50.45
N LEU A 6 36.37 -0.43 50.11
CA LEU A 6 36.78 -0.84 48.75
C LEU A 6 35.61 -0.87 47.75
N HIS A 7 34.38 -1.13 48.22
CA HIS A 7 33.20 -1.18 47.35
C HIS A 7 32.63 0.21 47.03
N ILE A 8 32.91 1.23 47.85
CA ILE A 8 32.47 2.62 47.60
C ILE A 8 33.36 3.31 46.53
N ILE A 9 34.63 2.93 46.42
CA ILE A 9 35.55 3.47 45.40
C ILE A 9 35.34 2.82 44.02
N MET A 10 34.85 1.57 43.96
CA MET A 10 34.56 0.91 42.67
C MET A 10 33.22 1.34 42.04
N PHE A 11 32.28 1.86 42.83
CA PHE A 11 30.96 2.29 42.32
C PHE A 11 30.90 3.79 41.95
N THR A 12 31.82 4.60 42.48
CA THR A 12 31.91 6.04 42.19
C THR A 12 32.77 6.35 40.95
N PHE A 13 33.67 5.45 40.53
CA PHE A 13 34.47 5.62 39.31
C PHE A 13 33.72 5.20 38.02
N VAL A 14 32.65 4.41 38.12
CA VAL A 14 31.84 3.97 36.96
C VAL A 14 30.77 5.02 36.57
N VAL A 15 30.46 5.98 37.44
CA VAL A 15 29.41 6.99 37.21
C VAL A 15 29.97 8.37 36.79
N ALA A 16 31.29 8.57 36.77
CA ALA A 16 31.92 9.87 36.47
C ALA A 16 32.71 9.94 35.13
N CYS A 17 32.52 8.98 34.21
CA CYS A 17 33.19 8.99 32.89
C CYS A 17 32.24 8.92 31.68
N LEU A 18 30.97 9.29 31.85
CA LEU A 18 30.02 9.44 30.73
C LEU A 18 29.55 10.88 30.48
N SER A 19 30.17 11.86 31.15
CA SER A 19 30.02 13.28 30.86
C SER A 19 31.19 13.75 29.98
N GLY A 20 31.13 13.41 28.70
CA GLY A 20 32.07 13.93 27.71
C GLY A 20 31.90 13.29 26.35
N LEU A 21 31.37 14.07 25.40
CA LEU A 21 31.23 13.81 23.96
C LEU A 21 30.01 13.00 23.49
N THR A 22 28.80 13.45 23.80
CA THR A 22 27.71 13.42 22.81
C THR A 22 27.78 14.68 21.95
N GLY A 23 28.87 14.80 21.19
CA GLY A 23 28.87 15.69 20.04
C GLY A 23 27.86 15.13 19.04
N LYS A 24 26.77 15.85 18.80
CA LYS A 24 25.99 15.67 17.57
C LYS A 24 26.97 15.79 16.41
N ILE A 25 27.37 14.69 15.80
CA ILE A 25 27.94 14.74 14.45
C ILE A 25 26.73 14.89 13.53
N ALA A 26 26.21 16.12 13.48
CA ALA A 26 25.66 16.59 12.22
C ALA A 26 26.85 16.63 11.27
N ALA A 27 26.70 16.11 10.06
CA ALA A 27 27.63 16.36 8.98
C ALA A 27 27.57 17.84 8.55
N GLU A 28 27.90 18.77 9.45
CA GLU A 28 28.23 20.13 9.05
C GLU A 28 29.58 20.08 8.31
N GLY A 29 29.57 20.42 7.02
CA GLY A 29 30.79 20.57 6.22
C GLY A 29 31.02 19.51 5.11
N ILE A 30 30.15 18.51 4.95
CA ILE A 30 30.22 17.62 3.77
C ILE A 30 29.62 18.35 2.56
N ARG A 31 30.36 18.39 1.44
CA ARG A 31 29.88 18.99 0.19
C ARG A 31 29.93 17.96 -0.94
N ILE A 32 28.76 17.51 -1.38
CA ILE A 32 28.63 16.58 -2.50
C ILE A 32 27.90 17.29 -3.63
N VAL A 33 28.61 17.51 -4.75
CA VAL A 33 28.11 18.31 -5.86
C VAL A 33 28.07 17.46 -7.13
N PRO A 34 26.89 17.30 -7.76
CA PRO A 34 26.80 16.74 -9.10
C PRO A 34 27.49 17.66 -10.11
N GLN A 35 28.55 17.19 -10.77
CA GLN A 35 29.28 17.95 -11.78
C GLN A 35 28.65 17.79 -13.16
N SER A 36 28.36 16.56 -13.56
CA SER A 36 27.75 16.27 -14.86
C SER A 36 26.89 15.03 -14.80
N VAL A 37 25.74 15.09 -15.48
CA VAL A 37 24.87 13.94 -15.74
C VAL A 37 24.55 13.96 -17.23
N THR A 38 25.11 13.02 -17.99
CA THR A 38 25.02 13.03 -19.46
C THR A 38 24.69 11.63 -19.97
N VAL A 39 23.92 11.55 -21.06
CA VAL A 39 23.69 10.28 -21.76
C VAL A 39 24.56 10.24 -23.00
N LYS A 40 25.39 9.19 -23.13
CA LYS A 40 26.26 8.96 -24.27
C LYS A 40 26.36 7.45 -24.51
N ASN A 41 26.18 7.03 -25.77
CA ASN A 41 26.25 5.63 -26.19
C ASN A 41 25.32 4.74 -25.33
N ASP A 42 24.04 5.11 -25.25
CA ASP A 42 22.99 4.40 -24.50
C ASP A 42 23.27 4.16 -23.00
N SER A 43 24.20 4.93 -22.44
CA SER A 43 24.57 4.86 -21.03
C SER A 43 24.47 6.24 -20.38
N LEU A 44 23.96 6.27 -19.15
CA LEU A 44 23.97 7.43 -18.28
C LEU A 44 25.34 7.51 -17.57
N HIS A 45 26.06 8.60 -17.82
CA HIS A 45 27.33 8.92 -17.18
C HIS A 45 27.08 9.93 -16.06
N LEU A 46 27.38 9.52 -14.83
CA LEU A 46 27.22 10.31 -13.61
C LEU A 46 28.59 10.68 -13.05
N TRP A 47 28.83 11.97 -12.83
CA TRP A 47 30.02 12.49 -12.17
C TRP A 47 29.64 13.34 -10.96
N LEU A 48 30.08 12.92 -9.77
CA LEU A 48 29.96 13.66 -8.51
C LEU A 48 31.35 14.02 -7.98
N GLU A 49 31.47 15.20 -7.40
CA GLU A 49 32.62 15.58 -6.55
C GLU A 49 32.15 15.56 -5.10
N MET A 50 32.83 14.75 -4.28
CA MET A 50 32.50 14.57 -2.87
C MET A 50 33.65 15.06 -2.00
N ASP A 51 33.42 16.12 -1.23
CA ASP A 51 34.31 16.54 -0.15
C ASP A 51 33.85 15.89 1.15
N LEU A 52 34.58 14.86 1.58
CA LEU A 52 34.29 14.08 2.78
C LEU A 52 35.35 14.29 3.87
N ASN A 53 36.14 15.37 3.81
CA ASN A 53 37.26 15.56 4.74
C ASN A 53 36.81 15.74 6.19
N SER A 54 35.63 16.32 6.42
CA SER A 54 35.04 16.49 7.76
C SER A 54 34.48 15.20 8.35
N VAL A 55 34.40 14.11 7.58
CA VAL A 55 33.86 12.84 8.04
C VAL A 55 34.91 12.10 8.86
N HIS A 56 34.66 11.99 10.16
CA HIS A 56 35.52 11.23 11.06
C HIS A 56 34.78 10.04 11.67
N VAL A 57 35.41 8.87 11.62
CA VAL A 57 34.87 7.63 12.20
C VAL A 57 35.85 7.02 13.19
N ASN A 58 35.32 6.46 14.28
CA ASN A 58 36.13 5.71 15.22
C ASN A 58 36.56 4.35 14.61
N SER A 59 37.47 3.64 15.28
CA SER A 59 38.04 2.39 14.75
C SER A 59 37.03 1.27 14.44
N LEU A 60 35.82 1.31 15.02
CA LEU A 60 34.78 0.28 14.94
C LEU A 60 33.57 0.70 14.10
N ALA A 61 33.53 1.93 13.59
CA ALA A 61 32.43 2.45 12.79
C ALA A 61 32.83 2.64 11.32
N ALA A 62 31.83 2.68 10.45
CA ALA A 62 31.93 3.10 9.07
C ALA A 62 30.76 4.02 8.70
N VAL A 63 30.97 4.98 7.83
CA VAL A 63 29.90 5.79 7.21
C VAL A 63 29.86 5.45 5.72
N ILE A 64 28.66 5.25 5.20
CA ILE A 64 28.37 4.75 3.86
C ILE A 64 27.56 5.81 3.12
N PHE A 65 28.05 6.24 1.97
CA PHE A 65 27.42 7.21 1.08
C PHE A 65 26.97 6.49 -0.19
N THR A 66 25.67 6.31 -0.37
CA THR A 66 25.07 5.54 -1.48
C THR A 66 24.25 6.47 -2.38
N PRO A 67 24.74 6.81 -3.58
CA PRO A 67 23.95 7.55 -4.56
C PRO A 67 22.79 6.70 -5.07
N GLU A 68 21.62 7.30 -5.27
CA GLU A 68 20.43 6.62 -5.77
C GLU A 68 19.74 7.44 -6.87
N LEU A 69 19.23 6.75 -7.89
CA LEU A 69 18.33 7.34 -8.89
C LEU A 69 16.90 6.93 -8.56
N ALA A 70 16.03 7.91 -8.36
CA ALA A 70 14.61 7.69 -8.08
C ALA A 70 13.77 8.29 -9.22
N GLY A 71 12.82 7.52 -9.75
CA GLY A 71 11.93 7.97 -10.82
C GLY A 71 11.08 9.19 -10.42
N LYS A 72 10.36 9.75 -11.39
CA LYS A 72 9.41 10.84 -11.13
C LYS A 72 8.39 10.42 -10.07
N LYS A 73 7.86 11.38 -9.31
CA LYS A 73 6.82 11.15 -8.29
C LYS A 73 5.69 10.27 -8.85
N GLY A 74 5.43 9.12 -8.22
CA GLY A 74 4.46 8.11 -8.68
C GLY A 74 5.04 6.99 -9.57
N SER A 75 6.35 6.98 -9.83
CA SER A 75 7.05 5.84 -10.45
C SER A 75 7.73 4.99 -9.37
N SER A 76 7.59 3.68 -9.46
CA SER A 76 8.29 2.67 -8.62
C SER A 76 9.75 2.46 -9.02
N GLN A 77 10.22 3.11 -10.08
CA GLN A 77 11.56 2.89 -10.62
C GLN A 77 12.63 3.53 -9.72
N LYS A 78 13.49 2.70 -9.14
CA LYS A 78 14.62 3.12 -8.31
C LYS A 78 15.85 2.27 -8.61
N ILE A 79 17.03 2.89 -8.63
CA ILE A 79 18.32 2.20 -8.77
C ILE A 79 19.27 2.71 -7.68
N THR A 80 19.87 1.78 -6.94
CA THR A 80 20.98 2.04 -6.02
C THR A 80 22.31 1.95 -6.76
N LEU A 81 23.22 2.89 -6.52
CA LEU A 81 24.54 2.91 -7.14
C LEU A 81 25.62 2.49 -6.11
N PRO A 82 26.78 1.97 -6.56
CA PRO A 82 27.85 1.55 -5.67
C PRO A 82 28.26 2.65 -4.68
N SER A 83 28.39 2.29 -3.41
CA SER A 83 28.59 3.24 -2.31
C SER A 83 30.05 3.66 -2.11
N VAL A 84 30.28 4.83 -1.51
CA VAL A 84 31.59 5.26 -0.98
C VAL A 84 31.58 5.06 0.53
N VAL A 85 32.55 4.32 1.06
CA VAL A 85 32.60 3.94 2.48
C VAL A 85 33.81 4.56 3.15
N ILE A 86 33.62 5.25 4.27
CA ILE A 86 34.69 5.71 5.17
C ILE A 86 34.65 4.85 6.43
N THR A 87 35.70 4.08 6.71
CA THR A 87 35.67 3.01 7.73
C THR A 87 36.88 3.04 8.65
N GLY A 88 36.65 2.73 9.93
CA GLY A 88 37.70 2.58 10.93
C GLY A 88 38.50 1.29 10.76
N GLY A 89 39.73 1.27 11.27
CA GLY A 89 40.66 0.15 11.05
C GLY A 89 40.20 -1.24 11.55
N LYS A 90 39.45 -1.33 12.66
CA LYS A 90 38.89 -2.60 13.17
C LYS A 90 37.66 -3.00 12.35
N ARG A 91 36.76 -2.05 12.05
CA ARG A 91 35.58 -2.26 11.20
C ARG A 91 35.94 -2.78 9.81
N PHE A 92 36.92 -2.16 9.16
CA PHE A 92 37.41 -2.59 7.85
C PHE A 92 37.85 -4.07 7.84
N ARG A 93 38.53 -4.53 8.90
CA ARG A 93 38.95 -5.93 9.02
C ARG A 93 37.76 -6.89 9.22
N PHE A 94 36.74 -6.46 9.96
CA PHE A 94 35.50 -7.21 10.13
C PHE A 94 34.77 -7.35 8.78
N GLU A 95 34.52 -6.23 8.08
CA GLU A 95 33.83 -6.23 6.78
C GLU A 95 34.60 -6.99 5.70
N ARG A 96 35.94 -6.96 5.73
CA ARG A 96 36.76 -7.76 4.82
C ARG A 96 36.58 -9.26 5.07
N ARG A 97 36.45 -9.69 6.33
CA ARG A 97 36.19 -11.08 6.69
C ARG A 97 34.78 -11.51 6.30
N GLU A 98 33.77 -10.68 6.56
CA GLU A 98 32.40 -10.96 6.12
C GLU A 98 32.31 -11.13 4.60
N ARG A 99 32.94 -10.23 3.84
CA ARG A 99 33.00 -10.35 2.37
C ARG A 99 33.75 -11.59 1.89
N ALA A 100 34.78 -12.04 2.61
CA ALA A 100 35.51 -13.26 2.28
C ALA A 100 34.73 -14.54 2.59
N LEU A 101 33.79 -14.47 3.53
CA LEU A 101 32.91 -15.59 3.94
C LEU A 101 31.59 -15.63 3.16
N ALA A 102 31.25 -14.56 2.43
CA ALA A 102 30.05 -14.49 1.60
C ALA A 102 30.13 -15.49 0.41
N THR A 103 29.38 -16.58 0.52
CA THR A 103 29.30 -17.68 -0.46
C THR A 103 28.29 -17.43 -1.58
N SER A 104 27.29 -16.57 -1.39
CA SER A 104 26.31 -16.19 -2.42
C SER A 104 26.71 -14.90 -3.15
N ALA A 105 26.51 -14.86 -4.47
CA ALA A 105 26.75 -13.67 -5.30
C ALA A 105 25.81 -12.50 -4.95
N GLU A 106 24.63 -12.79 -4.42
CA GLU A 106 23.60 -11.81 -3.99
C GLU A 106 24.03 -10.96 -2.78
N ASN A 107 24.99 -11.40 -1.97
CA ASN A 107 25.51 -10.66 -0.80
C ASN A 107 26.85 -9.95 -1.06
N ARG A 108 27.31 -9.87 -2.32
CA ARG A 108 28.58 -9.21 -2.69
C ARG A 108 28.33 -7.82 -3.28
N GLU A 109 27.71 -6.93 -2.51
CA GLU A 109 27.75 -5.51 -2.86
C GLU A 109 29.21 -5.03 -2.81
N ILE A 110 29.75 -4.59 -3.95
CA ILE A 110 31.11 -4.04 -4.07
C ILE A 110 31.00 -2.51 -3.98
N PRO A 111 31.48 -1.88 -2.90
CA PRO A 111 31.52 -0.42 -2.82
C PRO A 111 32.38 0.16 -3.96
N TYR A 112 32.00 1.34 -4.43
CA TYR A 112 32.79 2.12 -5.39
C TYR A 112 34.21 2.39 -4.86
N LEU A 113 34.30 2.77 -3.58
CA LEU A 113 35.55 3.09 -2.92
C LEU A 113 35.42 2.87 -1.41
N ILE A 114 36.47 2.31 -0.80
CA ILE A 114 36.57 2.18 0.66
C ILE A 114 37.79 2.97 1.12
N LEU A 115 37.58 3.97 1.97
CA LEU A 115 38.59 4.80 2.58
C LEU A 115 38.73 4.44 4.06
N LEU A 116 39.95 4.10 4.47
CA LEU A 116 40.26 3.94 5.89
C LEU A 116 40.40 5.31 6.53
N ASP A 117 39.79 5.54 7.68
CA ASP A 117 39.99 6.75 8.48
C ASP A 117 41.03 6.50 9.58
N ASN A 118 42.21 7.09 9.41
CA ASN A 118 43.32 7.02 10.37
C ASN A 118 44.29 8.20 10.17
N ASN A 119 45.30 8.30 11.03
CA ASN A 119 46.26 9.41 11.02
C ASN A 119 47.15 9.49 9.76
N ARG A 120 47.13 8.49 8.89
CA ARG A 120 47.83 8.47 7.58
C ARG A 120 46.88 8.75 6.42
N THR A 121 45.58 8.89 6.68
CA THR A 121 44.59 9.22 5.66
C THR A 121 44.80 10.67 5.25
N GLY A 122 45.15 10.86 3.98
CA GLY A 122 45.26 12.18 3.38
C GLY A 122 43.89 12.78 3.06
N SER A 123 43.77 13.43 1.91
CA SER A 123 42.48 13.97 1.47
C SER A 123 41.45 12.85 1.23
N LYS A 124 40.21 13.09 1.70
CA LYS A 124 39.01 12.26 1.48
C LYS A 124 38.14 12.82 0.35
N ASN A 125 38.74 13.59 -0.58
CA ASN A 125 38.04 14.06 -1.77
C ASN A 125 37.87 12.90 -2.76
N VAL A 126 36.63 12.62 -3.15
CA VAL A 126 36.29 11.53 -4.05
C VAL A 126 35.67 12.06 -5.33
N ARG A 127 36.31 11.70 -6.45
CA ARG A 127 35.76 11.90 -7.80
C ARG A 127 34.97 10.67 -8.20
N TYR A 128 33.68 10.70 -7.95
CA TYR A 128 32.79 9.57 -8.22
C TYR A 128 32.34 9.60 -9.67
N ARG A 129 32.70 8.57 -10.44
CA ARG A 129 32.36 8.43 -11.87
C ARG A 129 31.84 7.03 -12.17
N ILE A 130 30.61 6.93 -12.67
CA ILE A 130 29.99 5.67 -13.07
C ILE A 130 29.23 5.83 -14.39
N SER A 131 29.17 4.73 -15.13
CA SER A 131 28.34 4.59 -16.33
C SER A 131 27.39 3.41 -16.13
N ILE A 132 26.09 3.65 -16.31
CA ILE A 132 25.05 2.62 -16.21
C ILE A 132 24.19 2.65 -17.48
N PRO A 133 23.57 1.53 -17.88
CA PRO A 133 22.63 1.51 -19.01
C PRO A 133 21.52 2.54 -18.80
N TYR A 134 21.29 3.38 -19.82
CA TYR A 134 20.27 4.43 -19.74
C TYR A 134 18.88 3.85 -20.04
N THR A 135 17.89 4.27 -19.25
CA THR A 135 16.47 4.02 -19.51
C THR A 135 15.72 5.35 -19.56
N SER A 136 14.66 5.41 -20.37
CA SER A 136 13.90 6.65 -20.61
C SER A 136 13.39 7.31 -19.32
N TRP A 137 13.04 6.53 -18.31
CA TRP A 137 12.57 7.05 -17.03
C TRP A 137 13.62 7.86 -16.26
N MET A 138 14.92 7.57 -16.47
CA MET A 138 16.01 8.28 -15.81
C MET A 138 16.06 9.76 -16.23
N GLN A 139 15.47 10.12 -17.38
CA GLN A 139 15.44 11.51 -17.85
C GLN A 139 14.81 12.47 -16.82
N GLN A 140 13.79 11.98 -16.12
CA GLN A 140 13.01 12.73 -15.12
C GLN A 140 13.31 12.27 -13.69
N ALA A 141 14.35 11.46 -13.50
CA ALA A 141 14.72 10.95 -12.18
C ALA A 141 15.30 12.06 -11.28
N SER A 142 15.18 11.88 -9.98
CA SER A 142 15.94 12.58 -8.96
C SER A 142 17.22 11.82 -8.65
N LEU A 143 18.30 12.55 -8.38
CA LEU A 143 19.52 12.03 -7.80
C LEU A 143 19.49 12.27 -6.28
N LEU A 144 19.52 11.20 -5.52
CA LEU A 144 19.52 11.20 -4.07
C LEU A 144 20.84 10.66 -3.53
N LEU A 145 21.14 10.94 -2.27
CA LEU A 145 22.28 10.42 -1.55
C LEU A 145 21.83 9.88 -0.20
N ARG A 146 21.80 8.56 -0.08
CA ARG A 146 21.54 7.86 1.18
C ARG A 146 22.83 7.78 2.00
N GLN A 147 22.76 8.17 3.26
CA GLN A 147 23.89 8.20 4.20
C GLN A 147 23.59 7.28 5.36
N GLU A 148 24.47 6.33 5.64
CA GLU A 148 24.27 5.31 6.67
C GLU A 148 25.54 5.19 7.53
N ILE A 149 25.41 4.87 8.81
CA ILE A 149 26.52 4.54 9.70
C ILE A 149 26.42 3.09 10.12
N LYS A 150 27.52 2.34 10.01
CA LYS A 150 27.65 0.94 10.42
C LYS A 150 28.60 0.85 11.60
N ASP A 151 28.12 0.42 12.75
CA ASP A 151 28.92 0.24 13.97
C ASP A 151 29.06 -1.25 14.34
N CYS A 152 29.32 -1.59 15.62
CA CYS A 152 29.60 -2.96 16.08
C CYS A 152 28.66 -4.00 15.46
N CYS A 153 27.36 -3.71 15.42
CA CYS A 153 26.32 -4.65 15.07
C CYS A 153 25.23 -4.06 14.14
N ASP A 154 25.07 -2.74 14.08
CA ASP A 154 23.90 -2.12 13.46
C ASP A 154 24.27 -1.25 12.26
N LEU A 155 23.35 -1.15 11.31
CA LEU A 155 23.39 -0.20 10.21
C LEU A 155 22.26 0.82 10.42
N GLN A 156 22.61 2.07 10.62
CA GLN A 156 21.68 3.15 10.91
C GLN A 156 21.67 4.17 9.77
N LEU A 157 20.48 4.52 9.28
CA LEU A 157 20.30 5.60 8.32
C LEU A 157 20.52 6.96 9.00
N LEU A 158 21.50 7.72 8.51
CA LEU A 158 21.77 9.11 8.91
C LEU A 158 20.86 10.10 8.18
N GLY A 159 20.54 9.83 6.91
CA GLY A 159 19.66 10.69 6.11
C GLY A 159 19.67 10.36 4.62
N VAL A 160 18.75 10.98 3.88
CA VAL A 160 18.72 10.94 2.40
C VAL A 160 18.66 12.36 1.88
N ASP A 161 19.76 12.82 1.28
CA ASP A 161 19.85 14.16 0.71
C ASP A 161 19.42 14.14 -0.76
N THR A 162 18.66 15.16 -1.17
CA THR A 162 18.34 15.35 -2.59
C THR A 162 19.43 16.18 -3.25
N LEU A 163 20.32 15.52 -4.01
CA LEU A 163 21.40 16.20 -4.74
C LEU A 163 20.89 16.91 -6.01
N LYS A 164 19.90 16.31 -6.70
CA LYS A 164 19.25 16.93 -7.87
C LYS A 164 17.81 16.42 -7.99
N ARG A 165 16.82 17.33 -8.01
CA ARG A 165 15.38 16.99 -8.07
C ARG A 165 14.91 16.47 -9.44
N ASN A 166 15.66 16.78 -10.50
CA ASN A 166 15.37 16.30 -11.84
C ASN A 166 16.67 16.29 -12.64
N LEU A 167 17.06 15.14 -13.18
CA LEU A 167 18.28 15.00 -13.97
C LEU A 167 18.25 15.89 -15.22
N SER A 168 17.07 16.05 -15.85
CA SER A 168 16.84 16.89 -17.05
C SER A 168 17.98 16.75 -18.03
N VAL A 169 18.30 15.49 -18.37
CA VAL A 169 19.46 15.17 -19.19
C VAL A 169 19.30 15.86 -20.55
N SER A 170 20.17 16.81 -20.85
CA SER A 170 20.26 17.38 -22.20
C SER A 170 20.71 16.26 -23.13
N THR A 171 19.81 15.77 -23.98
CA THR A 171 20.22 14.97 -25.14
C THR A 171 21.12 15.86 -25.98
N VAL A 172 22.42 15.59 -25.95
CA VAL A 172 23.34 16.19 -26.91
C VAL A 172 22.87 15.73 -28.29
N GLN A 173 22.44 16.71 -29.08
CA GLN A 173 21.92 16.54 -30.43
C GLN A 173 22.89 15.69 -31.27
N LEU A 174 22.42 14.54 -31.74
CA LEU A 174 22.93 13.97 -32.99
C LEU A 174 22.31 14.77 -34.15
N ALA A 175 23.17 15.05 -35.12
CA ALA A 175 23.01 16.09 -36.12
C ALA A 175 21.71 16.01 -36.95
N LYS A 176 21.20 17.21 -37.24
CA LYS A 176 20.34 17.63 -38.36
C LYS A 176 20.09 16.58 -39.46
N ASN A 177 18.82 16.40 -39.82
CA ASN A 177 18.39 16.52 -41.22
C ASN A 177 16.94 17.03 -41.30
N ASN A 178 16.73 17.85 -42.32
CA ASN A 178 15.66 18.84 -42.51
C ASN A 178 14.27 18.26 -42.87
N PRO A 179 13.19 19.09 -42.80
CA PRO A 179 11.77 18.69 -42.78
C PRO A 179 11.05 18.85 -44.14
N ILE A 180 9.91 18.16 -44.33
CA ILE A 180 8.86 18.41 -45.37
C ILE A 180 7.49 17.94 -44.79
N PRO A 181 6.29 18.47 -45.16
CA PRO A 181 5.47 19.34 -44.32
C PRO A 181 4.03 18.82 -44.07
N ALA A 182 3.27 19.62 -43.31
CA ALA A 182 1.93 19.40 -42.78
C ALA A 182 0.78 19.24 -43.80
N PHE A 183 -0.35 18.70 -43.33
CA PHE A 183 -1.69 19.30 -43.56
C PHE A 183 -2.67 18.96 -42.42
N ASP A 184 -3.03 20.03 -41.70
CA ASP A 184 -4.27 20.46 -41.03
C ASP A 184 -5.32 19.47 -40.49
N ALA A 185 -5.66 19.66 -39.20
CA ALA A 185 -7.04 19.59 -38.73
C ALA A 185 -7.22 20.48 -37.48
N GLU A 186 -7.75 21.67 -37.75
CA GLU A 186 -8.64 22.53 -36.97
C GLU A 186 -8.67 22.45 -35.43
N SER A 187 -8.47 23.65 -34.87
CA SER A 187 -8.71 24.05 -33.49
C SER A 187 -10.19 23.87 -33.11
N HIS A 188 -10.46 22.97 -32.16
CA HIS A 188 -11.56 23.14 -31.22
C HIS A 188 -10.98 23.43 -29.83
N LYS A 189 -11.17 24.67 -29.39
CA LYS A 189 -11.02 25.08 -28.00
C LYS A 189 -12.12 24.39 -27.19
N ASP A 190 -11.74 23.43 -26.36
CA ASP A 190 -12.53 23.08 -25.18
C ASP A 190 -11.65 23.09 -23.93
N LYS A 191 -12.23 23.69 -22.89
CA LYS A 191 -11.61 23.99 -21.59
C LYS A 191 -11.14 22.72 -20.89
N PRO A 192 -10.06 22.76 -20.09
CA PRO A 192 -9.71 21.63 -19.25
C PRO A 192 -10.82 21.41 -18.22
N VAL A 193 -11.45 20.23 -18.29
CA VAL A 193 -12.30 19.69 -17.23
C VAL A 193 -11.39 19.39 -16.05
N GLN A 194 -11.51 20.18 -14.98
CA GLN A 194 -10.96 19.86 -13.67
C GLN A 194 -11.62 18.57 -13.17
N ARG A 195 -10.82 17.54 -12.92
CA ARG A 195 -11.24 16.37 -12.13
C ARG A 195 -10.75 16.57 -10.71
N ASP A 196 -11.63 17.17 -9.90
CA ASP A 196 -11.50 17.23 -8.45
C ASP A 196 -11.75 15.84 -7.87
N ASN A 197 -10.68 15.16 -7.46
CA ASN A 197 -10.71 14.16 -6.40
C ASN A 197 -9.68 14.55 -5.33
N HIS A 198 -9.78 15.79 -4.85
CA HIS A 198 -9.12 16.20 -3.61
C HIS A 198 -10.08 15.94 -2.45
N VAL A 199 -9.65 15.11 -1.50
CA VAL A 199 -10.19 15.16 -0.14
C VAL A 199 -10.04 16.62 0.34
N PRO A 200 -11.11 17.28 0.85
CA PRO A 200 -11.05 18.70 1.18
C PRO A 200 -9.99 18.96 2.26
N ARG A 201 -8.91 19.65 1.88
CA ARG A 201 -7.90 20.12 2.83
C ARG A 201 -8.40 21.43 3.47
N GLN A 202 -9.29 21.29 4.46
CA GLN A 202 -9.64 22.41 5.34
C GLN A 202 -8.36 22.91 6.03
N ALA A 203 -8.19 24.23 6.14
CA ALA A 203 -7.13 24.82 6.97
C ALA A 203 -7.32 24.35 8.42
N ARG A 204 -6.39 23.54 8.92
CA ARG A 204 -6.47 22.96 10.27
C ARG A 204 -5.66 23.82 11.23
N GLU A 205 -6.30 24.30 12.29
CA GLU A 205 -5.62 24.91 13.43
C GLU A 205 -4.73 23.84 14.07
N GLN A 206 -3.42 23.93 13.82
CA GLN A 206 -2.41 23.01 14.36
C GLN A 206 -1.52 23.77 15.33
N ILE A 207 -1.21 23.14 16.45
CA ILE A 207 -0.14 23.64 17.31
C ILE A 207 1.21 23.35 16.65
N SER A 208 2.13 24.32 16.68
CA SER A 208 3.47 24.11 16.13
C SER A 208 4.32 23.34 17.14
N LEU A 209 4.68 22.10 16.80
CA LEU A 209 5.55 21.26 17.62
C LEU A 209 6.99 21.35 17.12
N ASN A 210 7.94 21.61 18.01
CA ASN A 210 9.35 21.47 17.69
C ASN A 210 9.77 19.98 17.76
N THR A 211 11.00 19.67 17.34
CA THR A 211 11.49 18.29 17.33
C THR A 211 11.57 17.64 18.72
N ALA A 212 11.86 18.42 19.77
CA ALA A 212 11.90 17.91 21.14
C ALA A 212 10.49 17.58 21.66
N ASP A 213 9.51 18.42 21.35
CA ASP A 213 8.10 18.19 21.69
C ASP A 213 7.59 16.92 21.02
N VAL A 214 7.85 16.75 19.71
CA VAL A 214 7.48 15.54 18.96
C VAL A 214 8.11 14.30 19.59
N ASN A 215 9.40 14.33 19.93
CA ASN A 215 10.07 13.19 20.57
C ASN A 215 9.47 12.86 21.95
N THR A 216 9.08 13.90 22.70
CA THR A 216 8.48 13.75 24.04
C THR A 216 7.12 13.09 23.90
N TYR A 217 6.22 13.66 23.10
CA TYR A 217 4.88 13.12 22.89
C TYR A 217 4.90 11.76 22.19
N ALA A 218 5.84 11.49 21.28
CA ALA A 218 6.01 10.17 20.66
C ALA A 218 6.34 9.08 21.70
N SER A 219 7.03 9.43 22.79
CA SER A 219 7.29 8.51 23.90
C SER A 219 6.09 8.30 24.82
N MET A 220 5.16 9.27 24.84
CA MET A 220 3.98 9.28 25.71
C MET A 220 2.76 8.60 25.07
N VAL A 221 2.56 8.73 23.76
CA VAL A 221 1.43 8.09 23.04
C VAL A 221 1.62 6.58 22.87
N SER A 222 0.53 5.91 22.55
CA SER A 222 0.47 4.46 22.35
C SER A 222 0.04 4.12 20.94
N PHE A 223 0.88 3.35 20.26
CA PHE A 223 0.53 2.66 19.03
C PHE A 223 0.21 1.21 19.36
N LEU A 224 -1.02 0.80 19.10
CA LEU A 224 -1.50 -0.57 19.24
C LEU A 224 -1.08 -1.41 18.04
N THR A 225 -0.75 -2.67 18.27
CA THR A 225 -0.38 -3.61 17.20
C THR A 225 -1.60 -4.45 16.81
N PRO A 226 -1.88 -4.63 15.51
CA PRO A 226 -2.91 -5.56 15.04
C PRO A 226 -2.57 -7.01 15.39
N ASP A 227 -3.60 -7.84 15.58
CA ASP A 227 -3.43 -9.29 15.73
C ASP A 227 -3.27 -9.92 14.34
N PRO A 228 -2.11 -10.52 14.00
CA PRO A 228 -1.87 -11.10 12.69
C PRO A 228 -2.83 -12.24 12.34
N LYS A 229 -3.52 -12.84 13.34
CA LYS A 229 -4.48 -13.92 13.10
C LYS A 229 -5.85 -13.44 12.59
N GLN A 230 -6.11 -12.14 12.63
CA GLN A 230 -7.41 -11.57 12.21
C GLN A 230 -7.40 -11.07 10.76
N GLU A 231 -6.29 -11.21 10.05
CA GLU A 231 -6.15 -10.66 8.70
C GLU A 231 -6.76 -11.60 7.65
N ASN A 232 -7.97 -11.28 7.18
CA ASN A 232 -8.55 -11.97 6.04
C ASN A 232 -7.92 -11.45 4.74
N LYS A 233 -7.03 -12.25 4.14
CA LYS A 233 -6.38 -11.98 2.86
C LYS A 233 -7.15 -12.53 1.65
N HIS A 234 -8.27 -13.20 1.86
CA HIS A 234 -9.14 -13.70 0.80
C HIS A 234 -10.03 -12.57 0.27
N ARG A 235 -10.24 -12.57 -1.04
CA ARG A 235 -11.06 -11.62 -1.77
C ARG A 235 -11.89 -12.37 -2.80
N SER A 236 -13.05 -11.83 -3.12
CA SER A 236 -13.89 -12.35 -4.19
C SER A 236 -14.39 -11.21 -5.08
N LYS A 237 -14.54 -11.49 -6.37
CA LYS A 237 -15.15 -10.58 -7.35
C LYS A 237 -16.19 -11.34 -8.14
N SER A 238 -17.44 -10.91 -8.04
CA SER A 238 -18.56 -11.48 -8.79
C SER A 238 -18.90 -10.62 -10.00
N THR A 239 -19.24 -11.25 -11.12
CA THR A 239 -19.66 -10.61 -12.36
C THR A 239 -20.74 -11.46 -13.03
N THR A 240 -21.81 -10.80 -13.48
CA THR A 240 -22.85 -11.43 -14.29
C THR A 240 -22.62 -11.16 -15.77
N LEU A 241 -22.66 -12.22 -16.57
CA LEU A 241 -22.41 -12.20 -18.01
C LEU A 241 -23.64 -12.64 -18.79
N TYR A 242 -23.86 -11.99 -19.93
CA TYR A 242 -24.98 -12.28 -20.83
C TYR A 242 -24.48 -12.74 -22.20
N ILE A 243 -23.96 -13.97 -22.25
CA ILE A 243 -23.39 -14.53 -23.47
C ILE A 243 -24.51 -14.89 -24.47
N ASP A 244 -24.41 -14.34 -25.68
CA ASP A 244 -25.23 -14.67 -26.82
C ASP A 244 -24.71 -15.94 -27.53
N TYR A 245 -25.61 -16.80 -27.98
CA TYR A 245 -25.26 -18.05 -28.68
C TYR A 245 -25.95 -18.11 -30.05
N PRO A 246 -25.27 -18.58 -31.11
CA PRO A 246 -25.94 -18.93 -32.36
C PRO A 246 -27.00 -20.01 -32.15
N LEU A 247 -27.99 -20.07 -33.05
CA LEU A 247 -29.08 -21.05 -32.92
C LEU A 247 -28.54 -22.48 -32.90
N GLY A 248 -28.96 -23.27 -31.90
CA GLY A 248 -28.54 -24.66 -31.73
C GLY A 248 -27.08 -24.85 -31.31
N LYS A 249 -26.42 -23.81 -30.82
CA LYS A 249 -25.04 -23.86 -30.30
C LYS A 249 -24.98 -23.49 -28.83
N ASP A 250 -24.05 -24.12 -28.12
CA ASP A 250 -23.80 -23.92 -26.69
C ASP A 250 -22.38 -23.37 -26.42
N GLU A 251 -21.54 -23.28 -27.46
CA GLU A 251 -20.16 -22.80 -27.38
C GLU A 251 -20.10 -21.27 -27.36
N VAL A 252 -19.07 -20.72 -26.68
CA VAL A 252 -18.82 -19.28 -26.65
C VAL A 252 -18.16 -18.84 -27.95
N TYR A 253 -18.78 -17.89 -28.65
CA TYR A 253 -18.24 -17.25 -29.86
C TYR A 253 -17.96 -15.77 -29.57
N PRO A 254 -16.71 -15.35 -29.35
CA PRO A 254 -16.39 -13.98 -28.93
C PRO A 254 -16.89 -12.88 -29.86
N ASP A 255 -16.92 -13.15 -31.17
CA ASP A 255 -17.35 -12.18 -32.18
C ASP A 255 -18.86 -12.23 -32.49
N PHE A 256 -19.60 -13.09 -31.81
CA PHE A 256 -21.04 -13.18 -32.02
C PHE A 256 -21.77 -12.11 -31.20
N LYS A 257 -22.42 -11.17 -31.91
CA LYS A 257 -23.17 -10.06 -31.32
C LYS A 257 -22.34 -9.30 -30.27
N ASN A 258 -22.81 -9.22 -29.02
CA ASN A 258 -22.19 -8.42 -27.96
C ASN A 258 -21.20 -9.20 -27.08
N ASN A 259 -20.87 -10.45 -27.46
CA ASN A 259 -20.04 -11.31 -26.63
C ASN A 259 -18.66 -10.73 -26.32
N ARG A 260 -18.08 -9.94 -27.23
CA ARG A 260 -16.78 -9.29 -27.00
C ARG A 260 -16.83 -8.32 -25.81
N GLU A 261 -17.92 -7.58 -25.65
CA GLU A 261 -18.09 -6.69 -24.49
C GLU A 261 -18.29 -7.48 -23.20
N GLU A 262 -19.10 -8.55 -23.24
CA GLU A 262 -19.30 -9.43 -22.08
C GLU A 262 -18.00 -10.13 -21.66
N ILE A 263 -17.20 -10.59 -22.63
CA ILE A 263 -15.88 -11.19 -22.37
C ILE A 263 -14.92 -10.15 -21.79
N GLY A 264 -15.00 -8.88 -22.19
CA GLY A 264 -14.21 -7.81 -21.58
C GLY A 264 -14.48 -7.61 -20.07
N LYS A 265 -15.66 -8.02 -19.57
CA LYS A 265 -15.93 -8.04 -18.13
C LYS A 265 -15.15 -9.15 -17.41
N ILE A 266 -14.85 -10.24 -18.09
CA ILE A 266 -13.98 -11.31 -17.58
C ILE A 266 -12.56 -10.77 -17.43
N ASP A 267 -12.04 -10.06 -18.45
CA ASP A 267 -10.73 -9.42 -18.39
C ASP A 267 -10.62 -8.48 -17.19
N ALA A 268 -11.62 -7.62 -16.98
CA ALA A 268 -11.66 -6.72 -15.84
C ALA A 268 -11.69 -7.44 -14.48
N SER A 269 -12.16 -8.68 -14.44
CA SER A 269 -12.22 -9.50 -13.22
C SER A 269 -10.99 -10.38 -12.99
N LEU A 270 -10.38 -10.90 -14.06
CA LEU A 270 -9.22 -11.80 -13.99
C LEU A 270 -7.88 -11.09 -14.11
N LEU A 271 -7.73 -10.11 -15.00
CA LEU A 271 -6.41 -9.52 -15.28
C LEU A 271 -5.73 -8.90 -14.06
N PRO A 272 -6.41 -8.15 -13.16
CA PRO A 272 -5.78 -7.63 -11.95
C PRO A 272 -5.26 -8.76 -11.04
N VAL A 273 -5.94 -9.91 -11.03
CA VAL A 273 -5.55 -11.09 -10.24
C VAL A 273 -4.37 -11.84 -10.90
N LEU A 274 -4.30 -11.85 -12.23
CA LEU A 274 -3.28 -12.61 -12.96
C LEU A 274 -2.00 -11.81 -13.24
N ALA A 275 -2.08 -10.49 -13.38
CA ALA A 275 -1.00 -9.65 -13.88
C ALA A 275 -0.10 -9.05 -12.79
N GLU A 276 -0.61 -8.85 -11.57
CA GLU A 276 0.06 -7.98 -10.59
C GLU A 276 1.01 -8.71 -9.63
N GLY A 277 1.07 -10.05 -9.66
CA GLY A 277 2.00 -10.82 -8.82
C GLY A 277 1.80 -10.66 -7.30
N TYR A 278 0.77 -9.93 -6.87
CA TYR A 278 0.38 -9.71 -5.47
C TYR A 278 -0.74 -10.64 -5.01
N SER A 279 -1.33 -11.39 -5.92
CA SER A 279 -2.46 -12.28 -5.67
C SER A 279 -2.21 -13.68 -6.20
N GLU A 280 -2.87 -14.64 -5.57
CA GLU A 280 -2.93 -16.02 -6.01
C GLU A 280 -4.39 -16.40 -6.21
N LEU A 281 -4.71 -16.83 -7.44
CA LEU A 281 -6.03 -17.33 -7.79
C LEU A 281 -6.31 -18.66 -7.07
N GLU A 282 -7.40 -18.71 -6.31
CA GLU A 282 -7.77 -19.89 -5.53
C GLU A 282 -8.87 -20.69 -6.20
N ARG A 283 -9.91 -20.01 -6.71
CA ARG A 283 -11.08 -20.67 -7.30
C ARG A 283 -11.83 -19.73 -8.24
N ILE A 284 -12.48 -20.31 -9.24
CA ILE A 284 -13.39 -19.64 -10.15
C ILE A 284 -14.70 -20.41 -10.13
N GLU A 285 -15.78 -19.78 -9.69
CA GLU A 285 -17.12 -20.33 -9.84
C GLU A 285 -17.73 -19.88 -11.16
N VAL A 286 -18.31 -20.83 -11.88
CA VAL A 286 -19.13 -20.59 -13.07
C VAL A 286 -20.49 -21.21 -12.83
N LYS A 287 -21.54 -20.37 -12.77
CA LYS A 287 -22.91 -20.84 -12.62
C LYS A 287 -23.78 -20.28 -13.73
N GLY A 288 -24.24 -21.14 -14.63
CA GLY A 288 -25.14 -20.74 -15.71
C GLY A 288 -26.60 -20.92 -15.35
N TYR A 289 -27.43 -20.04 -15.88
CA TYR A 289 -28.84 -19.94 -15.61
C TYR A 289 -29.63 -19.97 -16.92
N ALA A 290 -30.73 -20.71 -16.92
CA ALA A 290 -31.76 -20.58 -17.95
C ALA A 290 -33.00 -19.90 -17.38
N SER A 291 -33.78 -19.31 -18.29
CA SER A 291 -35.03 -18.63 -17.97
C SER A 291 -36.17 -19.65 -17.78
N PRO A 292 -37.20 -19.33 -16.99
CA PRO A 292 -38.34 -20.21 -16.75
C PRO A 292 -39.34 -20.16 -17.93
N ASP A 293 -38.85 -20.42 -19.14
CA ASP A 293 -39.66 -20.68 -20.33
C ASP A 293 -39.27 -22.00 -20.97
N GLY A 294 -40.27 -22.77 -21.38
CA GLY A 294 -40.06 -24.02 -22.12
C GLY A 294 -39.97 -25.25 -21.22
N ASN A 295 -39.33 -26.31 -21.70
CA ASN A 295 -39.23 -27.57 -20.97
C ASN A 295 -38.08 -27.52 -19.94
N TYR A 296 -38.39 -27.80 -18.68
CA TYR A 296 -37.42 -27.86 -17.58
C TYR A 296 -36.17 -28.69 -17.90
N GLY A 297 -36.33 -29.89 -18.47
CA GLY A 297 -35.21 -30.79 -18.77
C GLY A 297 -34.32 -30.30 -19.91
N ASP A 298 -34.87 -29.52 -20.84
CA ASP A 298 -34.08 -28.87 -21.89
C ASP A 298 -33.33 -27.66 -21.32
N ASN A 299 -33.97 -26.90 -20.43
CA ASN A 299 -33.34 -25.78 -19.73
C ASN A 299 -32.20 -26.25 -18.82
N GLU A 300 -32.38 -27.37 -18.11
CA GLU A 300 -31.34 -28.01 -17.29
C GLU A 300 -30.11 -28.38 -18.15
N LYS A 301 -30.31 -29.09 -19.26
CA LYS A 301 -29.23 -29.46 -20.19
C LYS A 301 -28.54 -28.23 -20.77
N LEU A 302 -29.32 -27.23 -21.20
CA LEU A 302 -28.80 -26.01 -21.81
C LEU A 302 -27.94 -25.21 -20.84
N ALA A 303 -28.42 -25.00 -19.61
CA ALA A 303 -27.68 -24.28 -18.57
C ALA A 303 -26.39 -25.03 -18.20
N ALA A 304 -26.44 -26.36 -18.06
CA ALA A 304 -25.28 -27.19 -17.75
C ALA A 304 -24.21 -27.13 -18.86
N ASN A 305 -24.62 -27.31 -20.13
CA ASN A 305 -23.73 -27.27 -21.28
C ASN A 305 -23.05 -25.90 -21.43
N ARG A 306 -23.83 -24.81 -21.36
CA ARG A 306 -23.30 -23.45 -21.48
C ARG A 306 -22.31 -23.12 -20.37
N SER A 307 -22.60 -23.50 -19.12
CA SER A 307 -21.68 -23.29 -17.99
C SER A 307 -20.36 -24.03 -18.22
N ARG A 308 -20.43 -25.30 -18.64
CA ARG A 308 -19.24 -26.13 -18.90
C ARG A 308 -18.40 -25.61 -20.06
N LEU A 309 -19.03 -25.24 -21.16
CA LEU A 309 -18.33 -24.74 -22.35
C LEU A 309 -17.76 -23.33 -22.13
N PHE A 310 -18.46 -22.50 -21.35
CA PHE A 310 -17.94 -21.22 -20.91
C PHE A 310 -16.71 -21.39 -20.01
N ALA A 311 -16.77 -22.27 -19.00
CA ALA A 311 -15.62 -22.56 -18.15
C ALA A 311 -14.42 -23.07 -18.97
N TRP A 312 -14.67 -23.95 -19.95
CA TRP A 312 -13.64 -24.42 -20.88
C TRP A 312 -13.04 -23.29 -21.72
N TYR A 313 -13.87 -22.37 -22.24
CA TYR A 313 -13.40 -21.18 -22.96
C TYR A 313 -12.45 -20.35 -22.10
N VAL A 314 -12.86 -20.00 -20.87
CA VAL A 314 -12.02 -19.21 -19.95
C VAL A 314 -10.74 -19.96 -19.59
N GLN A 315 -10.84 -21.25 -19.29
CA GLN A 315 -9.68 -22.10 -19.01
C GLN A 315 -8.64 -22.00 -20.13
N LYS A 316 -9.07 -22.11 -21.40
CA LYS A 316 -8.17 -22.09 -22.56
C LYS A 316 -7.65 -20.70 -22.88
N ALA A 317 -8.52 -19.68 -22.84
CA ALA A 317 -8.16 -18.31 -23.19
C ALA A 317 -7.13 -17.70 -22.22
N TYR A 318 -7.25 -18.01 -20.92
CA TYR A 318 -6.41 -17.42 -19.87
C TYR A 318 -5.35 -18.39 -19.31
N GLY A 319 -5.27 -19.62 -19.83
CA GLY A 319 -4.28 -20.61 -19.40
C GLY A 319 -4.48 -21.10 -17.95
N ILE A 320 -5.69 -21.05 -17.42
CA ILE A 320 -5.99 -21.36 -16.02
C ILE A 320 -6.14 -22.88 -15.84
N PRO A 321 -5.58 -23.49 -14.77
CA PRO A 321 -5.77 -24.92 -14.52
C PRO A 321 -7.25 -25.29 -14.28
N ALA A 322 -7.72 -26.38 -14.90
CA ALA A 322 -9.10 -26.87 -14.75
C ALA A 322 -9.53 -27.11 -13.29
N ARG A 323 -8.58 -27.51 -12.42
CA ARG A 323 -8.82 -27.76 -11.00
C ARG A 323 -9.31 -26.54 -10.20
N LEU A 324 -9.12 -25.33 -10.72
CA LEU A 324 -9.56 -24.10 -10.07
C LEU A 324 -11.01 -23.75 -10.42
N PHE A 325 -11.64 -24.45 -11.38
CA PHE A 325 -13.01 -24.17 -11.76
C PHE A 325 -13.99 -25.04 -10.99
N ASP A 326 -14.99 -24.40 -10.38
CA ASP A 326 -16.21 -25.05 -9.94
C ASP A 326 -17.36 -24.65 -10.88
N VAL A 327 -18.02 -25.63 -11.47
CA VAL A 327 -19.03 -25.40 -12.51
C VAL A 327 -20.36 -25.99 -12.07
N SER A 328 -21.38 -25.15 -12.02
CA SER A 328 -22.73 -25.52 -11.66
C SER A 328 -23.75 -24.86 -12.59
N SER A 329 -25.03 -25.22 -12.47
CA SER A 329 -26.10 -24.63 -13.27
C SER A 329 -27.44 -24.67 -12.55
N VAL A 330 -28.31 -23.72 -12.91
CA VAL A 330 -29.70 -23.67 -12.48
C VAL A 330 -30.60 -23.74 -13.71
N ALA A 331 -31.47 -24.75 -13.77
CA ALA A 331 -32.36 -24.96 -14.90
C ALA A 331 -33.31 -23.78 -15.11
N GLU A 332 -33.87 -23.21 -14.05
CA GLU A 332 -34.79 -22.07 -14.15
C GLU A 332 -34.50 -21.05 -13.06
N ASP A 333 -34.11 -19.84 -13.45
CA ASP A 333 -33.72 -18.76 -12.54
C ASP A 333 -34.92 -18.02 -11.93
N TRP A 334 -35.66 -18.74 -11.09
CA TRP A 334 -36.82 -18.19 -10.39
C TRP A 334 -36.44 -17.09 -9.40
N ASN A 335 -35.26 -17.19 -8.77
CA ASN A 335 -34.76 -16.16 -7.85
C ASN A 335 -34.42 -14.88 -8.62
N GLY A 336 -33.72 -15.01 -9.76
CA GLY A 336 -33.47 -13.87 -10.65
C GLY A 336 -34.76 -13.24 -11.17
N LEU A 337 -35.80 -14.03 -11.46
CA LEU A 337 -37.11 -13.48 -11.87
C LEU A 337 -37.75 -12.67 -10.74
N GLU A 338 -37.70 -13.17 -9.50
CA GLU A 338 -38.19 -12.44 -8.33
C GLU A 338 -37.44 -11.10 -8.13
N ASP A 339 -36.10 -11.10 -8.25
CA ASP A 339 -35.29 -9.88 -8.18
C ASP A 339 -35.64 -8.88 -9.28
N LEU A 340 -35.85 -9.36 -10.52
CA LEU A 340 -36.27 -8.51 -11.64
C LEU A 340 -37.66 -7.91 -11.41
N LEU A 341 -38.62 -8.67 -10.87
CA LEU A 341 -39.96 -8.18 -10.57
C LEU A 341 -39.95 -7.13 -9.45
N LEU A 342 -39.14 -7.33 -8.41
CA LEU A 342 -38.99 -6.40 -7.29
C LEU A 342 -38.32 -5.08 -7.69
N SER A 343 -37.34 -5.16 -8.61
CA SER A 343 -36.59 -4.00 -9.08
C SER A 343 -37.34 -3.19 -10.15
N THR A 344 -37.92 -3.87 -11.15
CA THR A 344 -38.60 -3.19 -12.27
C THR A 344 -40.05 -2.81 -11.98
N ARG A 345 -40.68 -3.48 -11.01
CA ARG A 345 -42.06 -3.25 -10.53
C ARG A 345 -43.10 -3.02 -11.65
N PRO A 346 -43.20 -3.90 -12.66
CA PRO A 346 -44.26 -3.82 -13.67
C PRO A 346 -45.63 -3.91 -12.99
N SER A 347 -46.71 -3.47 -13.65
CA SER A 347 -48.05 -3.41 -13.05
C SER A 347 -48.53 -4.75 -12.43
N TYR A 348 -48.01 -5.88 -12.92
CA TYR A 348 -48.34 -7.23 -12.46
C TYR A 348 -47.37 -7.80 -11.41
N TYR A 349 -46.37 -7.06 -10.94
CA TYR A 349 -45.26 -7.62 -10.15
C TYR A 349 -45.71 -8.31 -8.86
N THR A 350 -46.65 -7.72 -8.11
CA THR A 350 -47.17 -8.32 -6.87
C THR A 350 -47.87 -9.64 -7.13
N ALA A 351 -48.73 -9.70 -8.15
CA ALA A 351 -49.45 -10.92 -8.52
C ALA A 351 -48.50 -12.01 -9.05
N ALA A 352 -47.47 -11.63 -9.80
CA ALA A 352 -46.46 -12.57 -10.27
C ALA A 352 -45.62 -13.14 -9.11
N LEU A 353 -45.15 -12.29 -8.18
CA LEU A 353 -44.41 -12.73 -6.99
C LEU A 353 -45.24 -13.66 -6.11
N ASP A 354 -46.52 -13.35 -5.97
CA ASP A 354 -47.46 -14.18 -5.23
C ASP A 354 -47.57 -15.59 -5.81
N ILE A 355 -47.65 -15.71 -7.13
CA ILE A 355 -47.63 -17.01 -7.83
C ILE A 355 -46.29 -17.73 -7.61
N ILE A 356 -45.17 -17.04 -7.77
CA ILE A 356 -43.83 -17.62 -7.61
C ILE A 356 -43.65 -18.20 -6.20
N ARG A 357 -44.14 -17.52 -5.16
CA ARG A 357 -44.01 -17.94 -3.77
C ARG A 357 -45.00 -19.03 -3.36
N ARG A 358 -46.21 -19.04 -3.92
CA ARG A 358 -47.26 -20.02 -3.55
C ARG A 358 -47.10 -21.38 -4.22
N PHE A 359 -46.64 -21.44 -5.47
CA PHE A 359 -46.58 -22.67 -6.25
C PHE A 359 -45.14 -23.17 -6.38
N GLY A 360 -44.91 -24.47 -6.20
CA GLY A 360 -43.61 -25.09 -6.48
C GLY A 360 -43.31 -25.18 -7.97
N ILE A 361 -42.02 -25.30 -8.33
CA ILE A 361 -41.55 -25.39 -9.72
C ILE A 361 -42.27 -26.52 -10.47
N PHE A 362 -42.27 -27.73 -9.91
CA PHE A 362 -42.95 -28.90 -10.49
C PHE A 362 -44.47 -28.95 -10.21
N SER A 363 -45.02 -27.96 -9.51
CA SER A 363 -46.45 -27.87 -9.17
C SER A 363 -47.23 -26.95 -10.11
N GLY A 364 -46.65 -26.60 -11.27
CA GLY A 364 -47.30 -25.79 -12.30
C GLY A 364 -47.15 -24.28 -12.11
N ARG A 365 -46.10 -23.81 -11.40
CA ARG A 365 -45.79 -22.38 -11.23
C ARG A 365 -45.80 -21.61 -12.56
N GLU A 366 -45.11 -22.11 -13.57
CA GLU A 366 -45.05 -21.49 -14.90
C GLU A 366 -46.44 -21.40 -15.54
N LYS A 367 -47.25 -22.46 -15.44
CA LYS A 367 -48.62 -22.48 -15.95
C LYS A 367 -49.52 -21.43 -15.28
N GLN A 368 -49.33 -21.19 -13.98
CA GLN A 368 -50.05 -20.13 -13.27
C GLN A 368 -49.67 -18.75 -13.78
N LEU A 369 -48.38 -18.51 -14.06
CA LEU A 369 -47.92 -17.26 -14.68
C LEU A 369 -48.46 -17.08 -16.11
N MET A 370 -48.50 -18.15 -16.91
CA MET A 370 -49.08 -18.12 -18.26
C MET A 370 -50.57 -17.77 -18.26
N ASN A 371 -51.31 -18.19 -17.23
CA ASN A 371 -52.75 -17.93 -17.12
C ASN A 371 -53.07 -16.56 -16.50
N LEU A 372 -52.11 -15.94 -15.79
CA LEU A 372 -52.31 -14.67 -15.09
C LEU A 372 -52.80 -13.60 -16.07
N GLN A 373 -53.96 -13.00 -15.78
CA GLN A 373 -54.53 -11.89 -16.57
C GLN A 373 -54.59 -12.18 -18.09
N GLY A 374 -54.94 -13.41 -18.47
CA GLY A 374 -55.03 -13.82 -19.87
C GLY A 374 -53.67 -13.94 -20.59
N GLY A 375 -52.58 -14.07 -19.83
CA GLY A 375 -51.22 -14.28 -20.33
C GLY A 375 -50.50 -13.01 -20.79
N ILE A 376 -51.09 -11.83 -20.59
CA ILE A 376 -50.45 -10.54 -20.89
C ILE A 376 -49.13 -10.38 -20.10
N PRO A 377 -49.10 -10.63 -18.76
CA PRO A 377 -47.87 -10.58 -17.99
C PRO A 377 -46.79 -11.54 -18.50
N TYR A 378 -47.14 -12.80 -18.76
CA TYR A 378 -46.16 -13.79 -19.22
C TYR A 378 -45.54 -13.41 -20.57
N LYS A 379 -46.33 -12.87 -21.51
CA LYS A 379 -45.81 -12.35 -22.79
C LYS A 379 -44.87 -11.16 -22.61
N ASP A 380 -45.16 -10.27 -21.67
CA ASP A 380 -44.26 -9.16 -21.32
C ASP A 380 -42.96 -9.66 -20.68
N MET A 381 -43.05 -10.60 -19.74
CA MET A 381 -41.88 -11.25 -19.13
C MET A 381 -41.01 -11.97 -20.16
N LEU A 382 -41.60 -12.75 -21.07
CA LEU A 382 -40.90 -13.41 -22.19
C LEU A 382 -40.08 -12.43 -23.03
N LYS A 383 -40.63 -11.23 -23.26
CA LYS A 383 -40.00 -10.21 -24.08
C LYS A 383 -38.93 -9.41 -23.34
N ARG A 384 -39.15 -9.11 -22.06
CA ARG A 384 -38.37 -8.11 -21.31
C ARG A 384 -37.53 -8.67 -20.18
N LEU A 385 -38.03 -9.67 -19.45
CA LEU A 385 -37.40 -10.17 -18.23
C LEU A 385 -36.65 -11.49 -18.46
N PHE A 386 -37.25 -12.46 -19.13
CA PHE A 386 -36.65 -13.78 -19.34
C PHE A 386 -35.31 -13.73 -20.10
N PRO A 387 -35.09 -12.84 -21.10
CA PRO A 387 -33.76 -12.70 -21.68
C PRO A 387 -32.67 -12.35 -20.67
N LEU A 388 -33.00 -11.61 -19.61
CA LEU A 388 -32.07 -11.20 -18.53
C LEU A 388 -31.83 -12.31 -17.49
N LEU A 389 -32.50 -13.46 -17.62
CA LEU A 389 -32.28 -14.63 -16.77
C LEU A 389 -31.35 -15.65 -17.42
N ARG A 390 -31.08 -15.49 -18.72
CA ARG A 390 -30.12 -16.31 -19.47
C ARG A 390 -28.73 -15.74 -19.26
N ARG A 391 -28.16 -16.03 -18.10
CA ARG A 391 -26.93 -15.40 -17.61
C ARG A 391 -25.93 -16.44 -17.09
N ILE A 392 -24.67 -16.03 -16.99
CA ILE A 392 -23.62 -16.75 -16.29
C ILE A 392 -23.16 -15.87 -15.14
N GLU A 393 -23.21 -16.39 -13.92
CA GLU A 393 -22.52 -15.83 -12.78
C GLU A 393 -21.08 -16.35 -12.77
N PHE A 394 -20.14 -15.42 -12.71
CA PHE A 394 -18.70 -15.67 -12.75
C PHE A 394 -18.07 -15.06 -11.50
N VAL A 395 -17.60 -15.90 -10.59
CA VAL A 395 -16.99 -15.47 -9.32
C VAL A 395 -15.52 -15.86 -9.31
N VAL A 396 -14.64 -14.90 -9.07
CA VAL A 396 -13.20 -15.11 -8.93
C VAL A 396 -12.84 -14.98 -7.46
N GLU A 397 -12.34 -16.04 -6.86
CA GLU A 397 -11.82 -16.08 -5.49
C GLU A 397 -10.29 -16.13 -5.53
N TYR A 398 -9.65 -15.24 -4.78
CA TYR A 398 -8.20 -15.11 -4.74
C TYR A 398 -7.72 -14.64 -3.38
N ARG A 399 -6.47 -14.97 -3.05
CA ARG A 399 -5.80 -14.46 -1.86
C ARG A 399 -4.74 -13.44 -2.23
N ILE A 400 -4.61 -12.38 -1.44
CA ILE A 400 -3.46 -11.48 -1.52
C ILE A 400 -2.29 -12.15 -0.78
N ARG A 401 -1.12 -12.23 -1.40
CA ARG A 401 0.07 -12.76 -0.72
C ARG A 401 0.53 -11.78 0.37
N ALA A 402 1.38 -12.25 1.27
CA ALA A 402 2.08 -11.35 2.17
C ALA A 402 2.98 -10.41 1.36
N LEU A 403 2.85 -9.11 1.62
CA LEU A 403 3.61 -8.06 0.97
C LEU A 403 4.71 -7.57 1.90
N ASN A 404 5.86 -7.24 1.33
CA ASN A 404 6.90 -6.56 2.10
C ASN A 404 6.58 -5.06 2.22
N ALA A 405 7.25 -4.36 3.15
CA ALA A 405 6.98 -2.96 3.41
C ALA A 405 7.19 -2.05 2.18
N GLY A 406 8.10 -2.41 1.28
CA GLY A 406 8.33 -1.69 0.03
C GLY A 406 7.12 -1.80 -0.91
N GLU A 407 6.64 -3.01 -1.15
CA GLU A 407 5.43 -3.28 -1.96
C GLU A 407 4.19 -2.62 -1.35
N ALA A 408 4.02 -2.73 -0.03
CA ALA A 408 2.93 -2.10 0.69
C ALA A 408 2.96 -0.56 0.59
N SER A 409 4.15 0.05 0.53
CA SER A 409 4.30 1.51 0.41
C SER A 409 3.83 2.08 -0.93
N GLU A 410 3.81 1.25 -1.98
CA GLU A 410 3.22 1.62 -3.27
C GLU A 410 1.71 1.43 -3.24
N MET A 411 1.26 0.29 -2.72
CA MET A 411 -0.15 -0.08 -2.72
C MET A 411 -1.02 0.77 -1.81
N ILE A 412 -0.49 1.34 -0.73
CA ILE A 412 -1.27 2.13 0.24
C ILE A 412 -1.96 3.35 -0.40
N TYR A 413 -1.47 3.82 -1.55
CA TYR A 413 -2.03 4.97 -2.27
C TYR A 413 -2.90 4.59 -3.47
N THR A 414 -2.79 3.36 -3.98
CA THR A 414 -3.46 2.91 -5.20
C THR A 414 -4.53 1.87 -4.93
N HIS A 415 -4.25 0.92 -4.05
CA HIS A 415 -5.11 -0.21 -3.69
C HIS A 415 -5.01 -0.55 -2.18
N PRO A 416 -5.26 0.42 -1.28
CA PRO A 416 -5.17 0.20 0.17
C PRO A 416 -6.12 -0.91 0.68
N ASP A 417 -7.23 -1.17 0.00
CA ASP A 417 -8.19 -2.24 0.30
C ASP A 417 -7.62 -3.67 0.18
N LEU A 418 -6.48 -3.82 -0.52
CA LEU A 418 -5.76 -5.08 -0.66
C LEU A 418 -4.73 -5.31 0.46
N LEU A 419 -4.35 -4.24 1.18
CA LEU A 419 -3.39 -4.33 2.28
C LEU A 419 -4.07 -4.80 3.54
N SER A 420 -3.31 -5.55 4.35
CA SER A 420 -3.69 -5.73 5.74
C SER A 420 -3.26 -4.55 6.61
N LEU A 421 -3.81 -4.50 7.82
CA LEU A 421 -3.48 -3.42 8.75
C LEU A 421 -2.01 -3.48 9.19
N GLU A 422 -1.45 -4.68 9.36
CA GLU A 422 -0.02 -4.86 9.64
C GLU A 422 0.85 -4.31 8.49
N GLU A 423 0.51 -4.64 7.25
CA GLU A 423 1.25 -4.18 6.07
C GLU A 423 1.16 -2.65 5.91
N MET A 424 -0.01 -2.05 6.12
CA MET A 424 -0.17 -0.60 6.13
C MET A 424 0.77 0.04 7.17
N TYR A 425 0.80 -0.48 8.40
CA TYR A 425 1.68 0.05 9.45
C TYR A 425 3.16 -0.22 9.22
N SER A 426 3.50 -1.27 8.48
CA SER A 426 4.89 -1.49 8.07
C SER A 426 5.45 -0.33 7.22
N VAL A 427 4.58 0.36 6.47
CA VAL A 427 4.94 1.53 5.65
C VAL A 427 5.36 2.72 6.53
N ALA A 428 4.75 2.88 7.71
CA ALA A 428 5.09 3.99 8.60
C ALA A 428 6.58 3.99 9.03
N ARG A 429 7.26 2.84 8.95
CA ARG A 429 8.70 2.70 9.26
C ARG A 429 9.61 3.50 8.34
N TYR A 430 9.15 3.87 7.14
CA TYR A 430 9.91 4.70 6.21
C TYR A 430 9.86 6.20 6.54
N TYR A 431 8.97 6.60 7.44
CA TYR A 431 8.71 8.00 7.73
C TYR A 431 9.00 8.32 9.20
N ARG A 432 9.49 9.54 9.44
CA ARG A 432 9.74 10.01 10.80
C ARG A 432 8.41 10.40 11.47
N PRO A 433 8.16 10.01 12.73
CA PRO A 433 6.99 10.49 13.47
C PRO A 433 6.89 12.02 13.46
N GLY A 434 5.67 12.54 13.30
CA GLY A 434 5.40 13.97 13.17
C GLY A 434 5.58 14.55 11.76
N THR A 435 5.90 13.73 10.75
CA THR A 435 5.83 14.13 9.34
C THR A 435 4.42 13.88 8.77
N GLU A 436 4.05 14.60 7.70
CA GLU A 436 2.77 14.37 7.03
C GLU A 436 2.66 12.96 6.44
N GLN A 437 3.74 12.41 5.90
CA GLN A 437 3.76 11.06 5.33
C GLN A 437 3.55 9.99 6.41
N TYR A 438 4.15 10.17 7.59
CA TYR A 438 3.92 9.28 8.73
C TYR A 438 2.46 9.30 9.16
N ARG A 439 1.88 10.51 9.26
CA ARG A 439 0.46 10.70 9.59
C ARG A 439 -0.47 10.02 8.58
N GLU A 440 -0.22 10.25 7.29
CA GLU A 440 -1.08 9.80 6.20
C GLU A 440 -1.30 8.28 6.22
N VAL A 441 -0.25 7.49 6.51
CA VAL A 441 -0.34 6.02 6.64
C VAL A 441 -1.44 5.61 7.63
N TYR A 442 -1.48 6.25 8.81
CA TYR A 442 -2.47 5.93 9.83
C TYR A 442 -3.86 6.50 9.51
N GLU A 443 -3.95 7.64 8.83
CA GLU A 443 -5.23 8.18 8.36
C GLU A 443 -5.86 7.30 7.28
N VAL A 444 -5.07 6.76 6.35
CA VAL A 444 -5.52 5.78 5.36
C VAL A 444 -6.06 4.52 6.08
N ALA A 445 -5.32 3.99 7.05
CA ALA A 445 -5.79 2.85 7.83
C ALA A 445 -7.14 3.13 8.54
N ALA A 446 -7.28 4.29 9.21
CA ALA A 446 -8.52 4.66 9.87
C ALA A 446 -9.67 4.99 8.89
N PHE A 447 -9.38 5.34 7.64
CA PHE A 447 -10.39 5.50 6.60
C PHE A 447 -10.95 4.16 6.14
N HIS A 448 -10.09 3.14 5.97
CA HIS A 448 -10.51 1.80 5.53
C HIS A 448 -11.09 0.94 6.65
N PHE A 449 -10.73 1.21 7.91
CA PHE A 449 -11.21 0.51 9.10
C PHE A 449 -11.80 1.51 10.11
N PRO A 450 -12.91 2.19 9.79
CA PRO A 450 -13.39 3.35 10.56
C PRO A 450 -13.89 3.04 11.98
N ASP A 451 -14.32 1.80 12.22
CA ASP A 451 -14.87 1.33 13.50
C ASP A 451 -13.88 0.50 14.32
N ASP A 452 -12.67 0.26 13.78
CA ASP A 452 -11.64 -0.52 14.47
C ASP A 452 -10.94 0.31 15.56
N VAL A 453 -10.73 -0.29 16.73
CA VAL A 453 -10.13 0.43 17.86
C VAL A 453 -8.66 0.74 17.60
N ILE A 454 -7.92 -0.19 16.99
CA ILE A 454 -6.48 -0.05 16.73
C ILE A 454 -6.24 1.11 15.77
N THR A 455 -7.00 1.17 14.67
CA THR A 455 -6.85 2.22 13.67
C THR A 455 -7.14 3.61 14.21
N ASN A 456 -8.22 3.77 14.99
CA ASN A 456 -8.58 5.05 15.58
C ASN A 456 -7.56 5.51 16.65
N VAL A 457 -7.09 4.62 17.53
CA VAL A 457 -6.07 4.96 18.55
C VAL A 457 -4.73 5.33 17.90
N ASN A 458 -4.35 4.63 16.84
CA ASN A 458 -3.09 4.86 16.13
C ASN A 458 -3.13 6.11 15.25
N ALA A 459 -4.23 6.35 14.55
CA ALA A 459 -4.45 7.58 13.78
C ALA A 459 -4.44 8.80 14.70
N ALA A 460 -5.12 8.72 15.86
CA ALA A 460 -5.04 9.77 16.88
C ALA A 460 -3.60 10.06 17.29
N SER A 461 -2.82 9.03 17.59
CA SER A 461 -1.39 9.18 17.93
C SER A 461 -0.62 9.89 16.83
N ALA A 462 -0.80 9.49 15.58
CA ALA A 462 -0.05 10.05 14.46
C ALA A 462 -0.41 11.53 14.19
N VAL A 463 -1.69 11.89 14.26
CA VAL A 463 -2.12 13.29 14.06
C VAL A 463 -1.71 14.20 15.22
N MET A 464 -1.70 13.68 16.47
CA MET A 464 -1.16 14.41 17.63
C MET A 464 0.30 14.79 17.43
N LEU A 465 1.12 13.89 16.87
CA LEU A 465 2.53 14.18 16.59
C LEU A 465 2.75 15.22 15.49
N THR A 466 1.71 15.55 14.72
CA THR A 466 1.70 16.69 13.77
C THR A 466 1.04 17.95 14.35
N GLY A 467 0.64 17.93 15.62
CA GLY A 467 -0.02 19.06 16.29
C GLY A 467 -1.51 19.22 15.96
N ASP A 468 -2.14 18.23 15.31
CA ASP A 468 -3.55 18.28 14.93
C ASP A 468 -4.44 17.62 15.99
N LEU A 469 -4.69 18.37 17.06
CA LEU A 469 -5.45 17.91 18.21
C LEU A 469 -6.94 17.73 17.90
N LYS A 470 -7.46 18.50 16.92
CA LYS A 470 -8.86 18.41 16.47
C LYS A 470 -9.14 17.07 15.82
N SER A 471 -8.28 16.63 14.89
CA SER A 471 -8.39 15.29 14.31
C SER A 471 -8.17 14.20 15.36
N ALA A 472 -7.26 14.40 16.32
CA ALA A 472 -7.03 13.44 17.39
C ALA A 472 -8.29 13.16 18.21
N TRP A 473 -9.02 14.21 18.59
CA TRP A 473 -10.33 14.09 19.25
C TRP A 473 -11.35 13.36 18.37
N GLY A 474 -11.37 13.64 17.06
CA GLY A 474 -12.27 12.97 16.12
C GLY A 474 -12.09 11.46 16.08
N TYR A 475 -10.84 10.98 16.14
CA TYR A 475 -10.55 9.55 16.21
C TYR A 475 -10.81 8.96 17.61
N LEU A 476 -10.32 9.60 18.69
CA LEU A 476 -10.44 9.05 20.04
C LEU A 476 -11.88 9.01 20.55
N ARG A 477 -12.76 9.95 20.16
CA ARG A 477 -14.18 9.93 20.56
C ARG A 477 -14.92 8.67 20.12
N LYS A 478 -14.55 8.10 18.98
CA LYS A 478 -15.17 6.86 18.48
C LYS A 478 -14.87 5.67 19.38
N VAL A 479 -13.78 5.73 20.14
CA VAL A 479 -13.22 4.61 20.91
C VAL A 479 -12.96 4.96 22.37
N GLU A 480 -13.59 6.03 22.88
CA GLU A 480 -13.36 6.56 24.23
C GLU A 480 -13.70 5.55 25.33
N ALA A 481 -14.70 4.71 25.08
CA ALA A 481 -15.11 3.64 25.98
C ALA A 481 -14.09 2.48 26.04
N ASP A 482 -13.20 2.34 25.05
CA ASP A 482 -12.20 1.28 25.04
C ASP A 482 -11.00 1.65 25.93
N PRO A 483 -10.63 0.82 26.92
CA PRO A 483 -9.54 1.11 27.83
C PRO A 483 -8.18 1.36 27.16
N ARG A 484 -7.96 0.84 25.94
CA ARG A 484 -6.73 1.02 25.17
C ARG A 484 -6.55 2.44 24.63
N ALA A 485 -7.62 3.24 24.58
CA ALA A 485 -7.57 4.65 24.16
C ALA A 485 -7.17 5.61 25.29
N TRP A 486 -7.31 5.20 26.55
CA TRP A 486 -7.23 6.11 27.72
C TRP A 486 -5.85 6.76 27.89
N ASN A 487 -4.76 6.06 27.59
CA ASN A 487 -3.44 6.69 27.63
C ASN A 487 -3.35 7.86 26.65
N ASN A 488 -3.83 7.67 25.42
CA ASN A 488 -3.74 8.71 24.38
C ASN A 488 -4.70 9.86 24.63
N LEU A 489 -5.87 9.61 25.23
CA LEU A 489 -6.75 10.67 25.75
C LEU A 489 -6.04 11.53 26.80
N GLY A 490 -5.30 10.92 27.72
CA GLY A 490 -4.48 11.65 28.69
C GLY A 490 -3.41 12.51 28.02
N VAL A 491 -2.69 11.97 27.03
CA VAL A 491 -1.68 12.76 26.29
C VAL A 491 -2.34 13.90 25.51
N LEU A 492 -3.52 13.69 24.92
CA LEU A 492 -4.24 14.74 24.20
C LEU A 492 -4.62 15.90 25.12
N MET A 493 -5.16 15.61 26.31
CA MET A 493 -5.45 16.64 27.33
C MET A 493 -4.19 17.40 27.76
N LEU A 494 -3.06 16.70 27.89
CA LEU A 494 -1.78 17.30 28.22
C LEU A 494 -1.31 18.27 27.13
N MET A 495 -1.46 17.90 25.85
CA MET A 495 -1.13 18.75 24.70
C MET A 495 -2.04 19.98 24.57
N GLU A 496 -3.28 19.89 25.08
CA GLU A 496 -4.21 21.02 25.18
C GLU A 496 -3.92 21.94 26.38
N GLY A 497 -2.88 21.64 27.17
CA GLY A 497 -2.52 22.42 28.35
C GLY A 497 -3.39 22.13 29.59
N ASN A 498 -4.04 20.97 29.63
CA ASN A 498 -4.85 20.52 30.77
C ASN A 498 -4.23 19.32 31.49
N PRO A 499 -3.17 19.54 32.30
CA PRO A 499 -2.49 18.45 33.02
C PRO A 499 -3.40 17.78 34.05
N GLU A 500 -4.29 18.52 34.72
CA GLU A 500 -5.26 17.98 35.69
C GLU A 500 -6.18 16.94 35.04
N GLY A 501 -6.78 17.27 33.89
CA GLY A 501 -7.57 16.35 33.08
C GLY A 501 -6.76 15.16 32.56
N ALA A 502 -5.50 15.39 32.19
CA ALA A 502 -4.59 14.32 31.77
C ALA A 502 -4.36 13.28 32.89
N THR A 503 -4.18 13.71 34.16
CA THR A 503 -4.00 12.78 35.29
C THR A 503 -5.17 11.81 35.47
N VAL A 504 -6.42 12.28 35.26
CA VAL A 504 -7.62 11.45 35.35
C VAL A 504 -7.56 10.30 34.34
N TRP A 505 -7.20 10.59 33.10
CA TRP A 505 -7.07 9.59 32.05
C TRP A 505 -5.90 8.65 32.26
N PHE A 506 -4.73 9.17 32.67
CA PHE A 506 -3.58 8.32 32.96
C PHE A 506 -3.84 7.35 34.12
N ARG A 507 -4.54 7.77 35.18
CA ARG A 507 -4.96 6.88 36.27
C ARG A 507 -5.84 5.74 35.79
N LYS A 508 -6.82 6.02 34.91
CA LYS A 508 -7.63 4.98 34.27
C LYS A 508 -6.75 4.02 33.44
N ALA A 509 -5.81 4.57 32.67
CA ALA A 509 -4.91 3.79 31.79
C ALA A 509 -3.92 2.89 32.55
N VAL A 510 -3.67 3.10 33.85
CA VAL A 510 -2.75 2.26 34.65
C VAL A 510 -3.14 0.78 34.62
N GLY A 511 -4.44 0.45 34.54
CA GLY A 511 -4.92 -0.93 34.47
C GLY A 511 -4.63 -1.64 33.14
N VAL A 512 -4.29 -0.89 32.09
CA VAL A 512 -4.13 -1.39 30.72
C VAL A 512 -2.69 -1.31 30.26
N GLU A 513 -2.03 -0.15 30.49
CA GLU A 513 -0.64 0.09 30.10
C GLU A 513 0.19 0.65 31.29
N PRO A 514 0.40 -0.15 32.35
CA PRO A 514 0.85 0.36 33.66
C PRO A 514 2.14 1.15 33.62
N ARG A 515 3.14 0.71 32.85
CA ARG A 515 4.48 1.33 32.81
C ARG A 515 4.48 2.68 32.09
N LYS A 516 3.71 2.82 31.00
CA LYS A 516 3.64 4.07 30.24
C LYS A 516 2.71 5.05 30.95
N ALA A 517 1.52 4.59 31.34
CA ALA A 517 0.54 5.41 32.05
C ALA A 517 1.10 5.99 33.35
N ARG A 518 1.88 5.24 34.14
CA ARG A 518 2.52 5.78 35.37
C ARG A 518 3.56 6.85 35.09
N ARG A 519 4.37 6.70 34.03
CA ARG A 519 5.37 7.71 33.64
C ARG A 519 4.69 8.98 33.18
N ASN A 520 3.64 8.86 32.36
CA ASN A 520 2.87 10.00 31.89
C ASN A 520 2.10 10.67 33.03
N LEU A 521 1.56 9.89 33.97
CA LEU A 521 0.91 10.40 35.19
C LEU A 521 1.88 11.22 36.03
N GLN A 522 3.06 10.68 36.33
CA GLN A 522 4.09 11.39 37.11
C GLN A 522 4.52 12.69 36.42
N PHE A 523 4.66 12.68 35.09
CA PHE A 523 4.96 13.88 34.33
C PHE A 523 3.85 14.93 34.45
N ALA A 524 2.59 14.54 34.32
CA ALA A 524 1.45 15.45 34.42
C ALA A 524 1.26 16.02 35.84
N GLU A 525 1.45 15.20 36.88
CA GLU A 525 1.37 15.65 38.29
C GLU A 525 2.46 16.69 38.61
N GLY A 526 3.67 16.51 38.08
CA GLY A 526 4.75 17.49 38.23
C GLY A 526 4.54 18.83 37.50
N LEU A 527 3.50 18.97 36.68
CA LEU A 527 3.09 20.23 36.06
C LEU A 527 1.96 20.94 36.82
N THR A 528 1.34 20.26 37.80
CA THR A 528 0.25 20.80 38.63
C THR A 528 0.71 21.26 40.02
N GLU A 529 1.92 20.85 40.42
CA GLU A 529 2.64 21.35 41.61
C GLU A 529 3.39 22.65 41.30
#